data_AF-A0A3D1ATA5-F1
#
_entry.id   AF-A0A3D1ATA5-F1
#
_cell.length_a   1.000
_cell.length_b   1.000
_cell.length_c   1.000
_cell.angle_alpha   90.00
_cell.angle_beta   90.00
_cell.angle_gamma   90.00
#
_symmetry.space_group_name_H-M   'P 1'
#
loop_
_entity.id
_entity.type
_entity.pdbx_description
1 polymer ?
#
loop_
_entity_poly.entity_id
_entity_poly.type
_entity_poly.pdbx_seq_one_letter_code
_entity_poly.pdbx_strand_id
1 'polypeptide(L)'
;MGIFYFLWLGQHDKGQDGPFVVGDIMRQYPDALKTSATPPWGPLGTPHFWGEPLFGFYLNSDPWVLRRHAHLLADAGIDTLIFDTTNANSYHQVYLELLKQFHQIRREGGHTPQIAFMTNTDARARAQEIYEDLYQPGLYPELWFRWNGKPLMICNPETASPEVRSFFTLRRAHWPFTHVDTPYAWHWEAAYPQPYGFTDDPKVPEQINVSVAQNLRASDGKVTSMSGGDARGRSFHNGSLDKSPGAVDHGYNFQEQWSRAMQLDPPFVMVTGWNEWIAGRFSRPGEGVAFIDQFNEEFSRDIEMMKGGHADDYYYQLVANVRRFKGMPALRKASGIKTISMDGEFAQWRDVGPEYRDYTGETIPRDYDGVAKLHYTNRTGRNDLDLMKVARDKDNIYFYVRTRAPITPPAGSNWMTLLIDADHNSTTGWHGYDFVLNRHVLS
;
A
#
# COMPACT_ATOMS: atom_id res chain seq x y z
N MET A 1 -7.34 2.85 10.86
CA MET A 1 -7.16 2.18 9.56
C MET A 1 -5.85 1.42 9.54
N GLY A 2 -5.87 0.12 9.24
CA GLY A 2 -4.66 -0.69 9.04
C GLY A 2 -4.60 -1.29 7.64
N ILE A 3 -3.40 -1.59 7.17
CA ILE A 3 -3.18 -2.33 5.93
C ILE A 3 -2.16 -3.45 6.16
N PHE A 4 -2.44 -4.62 5.59
CA PHE A 4 -1.54 -5.75 5.65
C PHE A 4 -0.33 -5.53 4.72
N TYR A 5 0.87 -5.79 5.23
CA TYR A 5 2.13 -5.45 4.54
C TYR A 5 3.13 -6.60 4.60
N PHE A 6 3.66 -6.97 3.44
CA PHE A 6 4.55 -8.11 3.26
C PHE A 6 6.02 -7.67 3.33
N LEU A 7 6.84 -8.46 4.02
CA LEU A 7 8.25 -8.16 4.29
C LEU A 7 9.23 -9.04 3.51
N TRP A 8 8.74 -9.87 2.59
CA TRP A 8 9.51 -11.04 2.13
C TRP A 8 9.90 -11.02 0.65
N LEU A 9 9.57 -9.97 -0.12
CA LEU A 9 10.10 -9.81 -1.46
C LEU A 9 11.63 -9.76 -1.40
N GLY A 10 12.28 -10.68 -2.11
CA GLY A 10 13.73 -10.82 -2.10
C GLY A 10 14.32 -11.66 -0.98
N GLN A 11 13.51 -12.21 -0.06
CA GLN A 11 14.00 -12.93 1.12
C GLN A 11 14.17 -14.44 0.90
N HIS A 12 13.43 -15.02 -0.05
CA HIS A 12 13.40 -16.46 -0.32
C HIS A 12 13.89 -16.83 -1.72
N ASP A 13 14.56 -15.91 -2.40
CA ASP A 13 15.11 -16.16 -3.73
C ASP A 13 16.30 -17.12 -3.64
N LYS A 14 16.10 -18.37 -4.08
CA LYS A 14 17.11 -19.44 -4.02
C LYS A 14 18.02 -19.51 -5.24
N GLY A 15 17.83 -18.62 -6.22
CA GLY A 15 18.51 -18.67 -7.51
C GLY A 15 18.65 -17.30 -8.15
N GLN A 16 19.34 -17.28 -9.29
CA GLN A 16 19.58 -16.06 -10.07
C GLN A 16 18.70 -15.99 -11.32
N ASP A 17 17.94 -17.05 -11.61
CA ASP A 17 17.01 -17.12 -12.72
C ASP A 17 15.70 -16.41 -12.34
N GLY A 18 15.18 -15.60 -13.25
CA GLY A 18 13.96 -14.79 -13.04
C GLY A 18 14.20 -13.31 -13.37
N PRO A 19 13.29 -12.41 -12.96
CA PRO A 19 12.02 -12.71 -12.27
C PRO A 19 11.04 -13.44 -13.19
N PHE A 20 10.31 -14.42 -12.64
CA PHE A 20 9.26 -15.13 -13.37
C PHE A 20 7.92 -14.46 -13.11
N VAL A 21 7.29 -13.93 -14.17
CA VAL A 21 6.00 -13.23 -14.06
C VAL A 21 4.88 -14.15 -14.57
N VAL A 22 3.93 -14.49 -13.69
CA VAL A 22 2.80 -15.38 -14.02
C VAL A 22 1.97 -14.82 -15.17
N GLY A 23 1.66 -13.51 -15.13
CA GLY A 23 0.96 -12.84 -16.22
C GLY A 23 1.64 -13.00 -17.59
N ASP A 24 2.96 -12.82 -17.65
CA ASP A 24 3.73 -13.01 -18.89
C ASP A 24 3.73 -14.47 -19.37
N ILE A 25 3.95 -15.40 -18.43
CA ILE A 25 3.93 -16.83 -18.74
C ILE A 25 2.57 -17.25 -19.28
N MET A 26 1.47 -16.81 -18.67
CA MET A 26 0.12 -17.13 -19.12
C MET A 26 -0.21 -16.49 -20.48
N ARG A 27 0.32 -15.29 -20.77
CA ARG A 27 0.19 -14.67 -22.10
C ARG A 27 0.94 -15.45 -23.18
N GLN A 28 2.15 -15.92 -22.89
CA GLN A 28 2.96 -16.68 -23.84
C GLN A 28 2.52 -18.14 -23.99
N TYR A 29 2.04 -18.74 -22.89
CA TYR A 29 1.65 -20.14 -22.78
C TYR A 29 0.27 -20.26 -22.09
N PRO A 30 -0.85 -20.08 -22.83
CA PRO A 30 -2.20 -20.08 -22.24
C PRO A 30 -2.57 -21.35 -21.47
N ASP A 31 -1.97 -22.49 -21.82
CA ASP A 31 -2.18 -23.78 -21.17
C ASP A 31 -1.18 -24.09 -20.04
N ALA A 32 -0.34 -23.12 -19.62
CA ALA A 32 0.75 -23.35 -18.67
C ALA A 32 0.30 -23.94 -17.32
N LEU A 33 -0.93 -23.68 -16.87
CA LEU A 33 -1.48 -24.27 -15.64
C LEU A 33 -1.59 -25.80 -15.71
N LYS A 34 -1.70 -26.39 -16.90
CA LYS A 34 -1.82 -27.86 -17.07
C LYS A 34 -0.50 -28.60 -16.89
N THR A 35 0.63 -27.88 -16.79
CA THR A 35 1.96 -28.46 -16.70
C THR A 35 2.73 -27.90 -15.50
N SER A 36 3.48 -28.75 -14.82
CA SER A 36 4.46 -28.36 -13.80
C SER A 36 5.88 -28.23 -14.34
N ALA A 37 6.06 -28.39 -15.66
CA ALA A 37 7.34 -28.33 -16.33
C ALA A 37 8.06 -26.99 -16.09
N THR A 38 9.37 -27.05 -16.14
CA THR A 38 10.29 -25.91 -16.03
C THR A 38 11.24 -26.03 -17.22
N PRO A 39 11.06 -25.27 -18.32
CA PRO A 39 10.08 -24.18 -18.60
C PRO A 39 8.61 -24.65 -18.84
N PRO A 40 7.60 -23.74 -18.86
CA PRO A 40 7.70 -22.27 -18.85
C PRO A 40 7.79 -21.66 -17.45
N TRP A 41 7.48 -22.43 -16.41
CA TRP A 41 7.65 -21.98 -15.03
C TRP A 41 9.13 -21.94 -14.65
N GLY A 42 9.49 -21.08 -13.70
CA GLY A 42 10.77 -21.16 -13.01
C GLY A 42 10.95 -22.45 -12.19
N PRO A 43 12.16 -22.73 -11.68
CA PRO A 43 12.46 -23.92 -10.89
C PRO A 43 11.52 -24.15 -9.70
N LEU A 44 11.45 -25.38 -9.20
CA LEU A 44 10.61 -25.70 -8.04
C LEU A 44 11.10 -24.93 -6.81
N GLY A 45 10.19 -24.23 -6.14
CA GLY A 45 10.50 -23.42 -4.95
C GLY A 45 11.07 -22.03 -5.25
N THR A 46 11.20 -21.64 -6.52
CA THR A 46 11.49 -20.25 -6.90
C THR A 46 10.21 -19.41 -6.79
N PRO A 47 10.26 -18.21 -6.18
CA PRO A 47 9.14 -17.27 -6.19
C PRO A 47 8.75 -16.81 -7.60
N HIS A 48 7.46 -16.70 -7.87
CA HIS A 48 6.92 -16.05 -9.07
C HIS A 48 6.23 -14.74 -8.66
N PHE A 49 6.19 -13.78 -9.56
CA PHE A 49 5.43 -12.54 -9.41
C PHE A 49 4.11 -12.65 -10.16
N TRP A 50 2.99 -12.23 -9.58
CA TRP A 50 1.72 -12.24 -10.34
C TRP A 50 1.71 -11.17 -11.45
N GLY A 51 2.42 -10.06 -11.25
CA GLY A 51 2.60 -8.93 -12.16
C GLY A 51 3.91 -8.15 -11.89
N GLU A 52 4.20 -7.12 -12.67
CA GLU A 52 5.38 -6.26 -12.45
C GLU A 52 5.00 -5.05 -11.58
N PRO A 53 5.62 -4.84 -10.40
CA PRO A 53 5.41 -3.64 -9.61
C PRO A 53 5.85 -2.38 -10.36
N LEU A 54 5.21 -1.24 -10.11
CA LEU A 54 5.59 0.04 -10.72
C LEU A 54 7.06 0.40 -10.44
N PHE A 55 7.56 0.05 -9.26
CA PHE A 55 8.96 0.26 -8.86
C PHE A 55 9.91 -0.87 -9.28
N GLY A 56 9.46 -1.76 -10.17
CA GLY A 56 10.17 -2.96 -10.59
C GLY A 56 10.20 -4.03 -9.49
N PHE A 57 10.88 -5.14 -9.74
CA PHE A 57 11.08 -6.25 -8.80
C PHE A 57 12.06 -5.88 -7.67
N TYR A 58 11.67 -4.92 -6.84
CA TYR A 58 12.48 -4.39 -5.75
C TYR A 58 12.62 -5.40 -4.60
N LEU A 59 13.66 -5.23 -3.77
CA LEU A 59 13.79 -5.94 -2.51
C LEU A 59 13.07 -5.16 -1.40
N ASN A 60 12.43 -5.86 -0.47
CA ASN A 60 11.74 -5.20 0.65
C ASN A 60 12.65 -4.34 1.55
N SER A 61 13.97 -4.44 1.40
CA SER A 61 14.98 -3.62 2.06
C SER A 61 15.39 -2.37 1.28
N ASP A 62 14.86 -2.12 0.08
CA ASP A 62 15.18 -0.95 -0.75
C ASP A 62 14.68 0.35 -0.09
N PRO A 63 15.58 1.22 0.43
CA PRO A 63 15.18 2.44 1.12
C PRO A 63 14.38 3.41 0.23
N TRP A 64 14.65 3.41 -1.07
CA TRP A 64 13.99 4.31 -2.02
C TRP A 64 12.52 3.95 -2.21
N VAL A 65 12.22 2.65 -2.22
CA VAL A 65 10.84 2.12 -2.29
C VAL A 65 10.14 2.28 -0.94
N LEU A 66 10.81 1.94 0.16
CA LEU A 66 10.25 2.07 1.51
C LEU A 66 9.77 3.49 1.84
N ARG A 67 10.52 4.52 1.43
CA ARG A 67 10.09 5.92 1.60
C ARG A 67 8.82 6.24 0.80
N ARG A 68 8.71 5.75 -0.44
CA ARG A 68 7.51 5.95 -1.27
C ARG A 68 6.29 5.25 -0.70
N HIS A 69 6.45 4.03 -0.20
CA HIS A 69 5.38 3.33 0.51
C HIS A 69 4.93 4.12 1.73
N ALA A 70 5.87 4.69 2.50
CA ALA A 70 5.55 5.52 3.65
C ALA A 70 4.69 6.73 3.28
N HIS A 71 5.08 7.48 2.24
CA HIS A 71 4.38 8.68 1.78
C HIS A 71 2.99 8.33 1.24
N LEU A 72 2.91 7.38 0.30
CA LEU A 72 1.65 6.96 -0.31
C LEU A 72 0.63 6.50 0.74
N LEU A 73 1.07 5.67 1.69
CA LEU A 73 0.18 5.12 2.72
C LEU A 73 -0.20 6.18 3.76
N ALA A 74 0.70 7.09 4.12
CA ALA A 74 0.38 8.22 4.97
C ALA A 74 -0.65 9.17 4.30
N ASP A 75 -0.48 9.48 3.01
CA ASP A 75 -1.41 10.30 2.23
C ASP A 75 -2.78 9.63 2.03
N ALA A 76 -2.79 8.31 1.92
CA ALA A 76 -4.03 7.52 1.93
C ALA A 76 -4.72 7.50 3.30
N GLY A 77 -4.07 8.01 4.35
CA GLY A 77 -4.63 8.07 5.71
C GLY A 77 -4.53 6.76 6.48
N ILE A 78 -3.65 5.85 6.08
CA ILE A 78 -3.35 4.61 6.79
C ILE A 78 -2.62 4.92 8.09
N ASP A 79 -3.13 4.41 9.21
CA ASP A 79 -2.57 4.65 10.54
C ASP A 79 -1.50 3.62 10.90
N THR A 80 -1.63 2.38 10.41
CA THR A 80 -0.73 1.28 10.77
C THR A 80 -0.49 0.29 9.63
N LEU A 81 0.76 -0.16 9.50
CA LEU A 81 1.12 -1.34 8.74
C LEU A 81 1.06 -2.56 9.66
N ILE A 82 0.37 -3.61 9.21
CA ILE A 82 0.33 -4.88 9.91
C ILE A 82 1.26 -5.83 9.17
N PHE A 83 2.44 -6.05 9.74
CA PHE A 83 3.46 -6.88 9.14
C PHE A 83 3.09 -8.36 9.15
N ASP A 84 3.19 -8.98 7.98
CA ASP A 84 3.07 -10.41 7.83
C ASP A 84 4.28 -11.13 8.43
N THR A 85 4.06 -11.77 9.58
CA THR A 85 5.00 -12.71 10.19
C THR A 85 4.30 -14.05 10.48
N THR A 86 3.29 -14.38 9.68
CA THR A 86 2.39 -15.52 9.91
C THR A 86 3.03 -16.87 9.58
N ASN A 87 4.13 -16.88 8.80
CA ASN A 87 4.82 -18.08 8.32
C ASN A 87 6.17 -18.32 9.03
N ALA A 88 6.21 -18.08 10.34
CA ALA A 88 7.35 -18.37 11.20
C ALA A 88 8.67 -17.68 10.81
N ASN A 89 8.64 -16.52 10.14
CA ASN A 89 9.78 -15.62 9.94
C ASN A 89 9.39 -14.18 10.33
N SER A 90 10.23 -13.48 11.10
CA SER A 90 10.01 -12.09 11.53
C SER A 90 10.47 -11.10 10.49
N TYR A 91 11.42 -11.49 9.63
CA TYR A 91 12.12 -10.61 8.71
C TYR A 91 12.81 -9.44 9.44
N HIS A 92 13.51 -9.74 10.54
CA HIS A 92 14.19 -8.80 11.42
C HIS A 92 14.91 -7.65 10.69
N GLN A 93 15.80 -7.99 9.77
CA GLN A 93 16.59 -6.99 9.04
C GLN A 93 15.70 -6.09 8.15
N VAL A 94 14.64 -6.65 7.56
CA VAL A 94 13.74 -5.90 6.68
C VAL A 94 12.91 -4.90 7.48
N TYR A 95 12.25 -5.34 8.57
CA TYR A 95 11.44 -4.39 9.34
C TYR A 95 12.31 -3.34 10.03
N LEU A 96 13.55 -3.66 10.45
CA LEU A 96 14.44 -2.64 11.01
C LEU A 96 14.84 -1.59 9.98
N GLU A 97 15.12 -1.98 8.73
CA GLU A 97 15.40 -1.00 7.68
C GLU A 97 14.16 -0.13 7.40
N LEU A 98 12.96 -0.71 7.37
CA LEU A 98 11.70 0.04 7.26
C LEU A 98 11.54 1.03 8.43
N LEU A 99 11.70 0.59 9.67
CA LEU A 99 11.57 1.45 10.85
C LEU A 99 12.60 2.59 10.83
N LYS A 100 13.83 2.31 10.40
CA LYS A 100 14.86 3.33 10.21
C LYS A 100 14.45 4.38 9.18
N GLN A 101 13.91 3.97 8.03
CA GLN A 101 13.41 4.92 7.02
C GLN A 101 12.22 5.73 7.54
N PHE A 102 11.28 5.09 8.24
CA PHE A 102 10.10 5.76 8.78
C PHE A 102 10.47 6.77 9.87
N HIS A 103 11.41 6.40 10.75
CA HIS A 103 11.97 7.29 11.75
C HIS A 103 12.64 8.50 11.09
N GLN A 104 13.43 8.29 10.04
CA GLN A 104 14.09 9.37 9.32
C GLN A 104 13.07 10.34 8.69
N ILE A 105 12.01 9.84 8.06
CA ILE A 105 10.92 10.69 7.53
C ILE A 105 10.29 11.54 8.64
N ARG A 106 10.01 10.95 9.81
CA ARG A 106 9.45 11.71 10.95
C ARG A 106 10.42 12.75 11.50
N ARG A 107 11.72 12.45 11.54
CA ARG A 107 12.79 13.40 11.93
C ARG A 107 12.91 14.56 10.93
N GLU A 108 12.59 14.32 9.67
CA GLU A 108 12.53 15.33 8.60
C GLU A 108 11.24 16.17 8.65
N GLY A 109 10.31 15.85 9.58
CA GLY A 109 9.05 16.56 9.75
C GLY A 109 7.87 15.97 8.97
N GLY A 110 8.09 14.83 8.29
CA GLY A 110 7.04 14.08 7.60
C GLY A 110 6.22 13.19 8.54
N HIS A 111 5.27 12.48 7.94
CA HIS A 111 4.41 11.51 8.62
C HIS A 111 4.54 10.14 7.98
N THR A 112 4.40 9.11 8.80
CA THR A 112 4.40 7.71 8.35
C THR A 112 3.35 6.94 9.14
N PRO A 113 2.80 5.84 8.59
CA PRO A 113 2.08 4.88 9.40
C PRO A 113 2.92 4.39 10.59
N GLN A 114 2.24 3.94 11.63
CA GLN A 114 2.81 3.14 12.70
C GLN A 114 2.88 1.66 12.26
N ILE A 115 3.31 0.77 13.16
CA ILE A 115 3.48 -0.65 12.88
C ILE A 115 2.84 -1.53 13.96
N ALA A 116 2.35 -2.69 13.52
CA ALA A 116 1.96 -3.83 14.33
C ALA A 116 2.38 -5.12 13.61
N PHE A 117 2.35 -6.24 14.33
CA PHE A 117 2.71 -7.56 13.79
C PHE A 117 1.52 -8.51 13.84
N MET A 118 1.42 -9.37 12.83
CA MET A 118 0.51 -10.51 12.83
C MET A 118 1.29 -11.81 12.77
N THR A 119 1.03 -12.70 13.73
CA THR A 119 1.68 -14.01 13.87
C THR A 119 0.64 -15.14 13.76
N ASN A 120 1.08 -16.33 13.34
CA ASN A 120 0.20 -17.50 13.23
C ASN A 120 0.97 -18.81 13.48
N THR A 121 1.81 -19.22 12.54
CA THR A 121 2.69 -20.40 12.69
C THR A 121 3.74 -20.08 13.76
N ASP A 122 3.91 -20.98 14.73
CA ASP A 122 4.76 -20.79 15.91
C ASP A 122 4.56 -19.44 16.61
N ALA A 123 3.31 -18.97 16.67
CA ALA A 123 2.95 -17.62 17.14
C ALA A 123 3.59 -17.24 18.49
N ARG A 124 3.67 -18.18 19.44
CA ARG A 124 4.32 -17.93 20.74
C ARG A 124 5.79 -17.57 20.59
N ALA A 125 6.55 -18.37 19.85
CA ALA A 125 7.99 -18.15 19.66
C ALA A 125 8.23 -16.89 18.83
N ARG A 126 7.47 -16.71 17.74
CA ARG A 126 7.57 -15.54 16.87
C ARG A 126 7.23 -14.24 17.59
N ALA A 127 6.18 -14.22 18.40
CA ALA A 127 5.81 -13.05 19.21
C ALA A 127 6.86 -12.73 20.28
N GLN A 128 7.44 -13.76 20.91
CA GLN A 128 8.51 -13.58 21.89
C GLN A 128 9.76 -12.98 21.24
N GLU A 129 10.19 -13.50 20.09
CA GLU A 129 11.34 -12.97 19.34
C GLU A 129 11.12 -11.50 18.98
N ILE A 130 9.97 -11.15 18.41
CA ILE A 130 9.63 -9.76 18.06
C ILE A 130 9.64 -8.85 19.30
N TYR A 131 9.12 -9.34 20.43
CA TYR A 131 9.15 -8.59 21.69
C TYR A 131 10.59 -8.32 22.15
N GLU A 132 11.44 -9.34 22.19
CA GLU A 132 12.84 -9.26 22.64
C GLU A 132 13.69 -8.38 21.72
N ASP A 133 13.46 -8.45 20.41
CA ASP A 133 14.27 -7.76 19.41
C ASP A 133 13.91 -6.28 19.25
N LEU A 134 12.64 -5.91 19.39
CA LEU A 134 12.14 -4.57 19.05
C LEU A 134 11.58 -3.82 20.26
N TYR A 135 10.66 -4.45 20.99
CA TYR A 135 9.85 -3.76 21.99
C TYR A 135 10.55 -3.67 23.35
N GLN A 136 11.18 -4.75 23.79
CA GLN A 136 11.92 -4.81 25.05
C GLN A 136 13.10 -3.82 25.09
N PRO A 137 13.91 -3.66 24.04
CA PRO A 137 14.99 -2.67 24.04
C PRO A 137 14.47 -1.24 23.82
N GLY A 138 13.17 -1.07 23.51
CA GLY A 138 12.57 0.25 23.30
C GLY A 138 12.95 0.89 21.96
N LEU A 139 13.08 0.11 20.89
CA LEU A 139 13.44 0.63 19.59
C LEU A 139 12.23 1.27 18.89
N TYR A 140 12.40 2.51 18.44
CA TYR A 140 11.40 3.29 17.68
C TYR A 140 9.99 3.34 18.32
N PRO A 141 9.85 3.69 19.62
CA PRO A 141 8.58 3.62 20.33
C PRO A 141 7.48 4.52 19.75
N GLU A 142 7.85 5.59 19.05
CA GLU A 142 6.93 6.46 18.30
C GLU A 142 6.26 5.75 17.11
N LEU A 143 6.89 4.71 16.56
CA LEU A 143 6.36 3.91 15.45
C LEU A 143 5.42 2.79 15.92
N TRP A 144 5.29 2.53 17.22
CA TRP A 144 4.43 1.44 17.71
C TRP A 144 2.95 1.81 17.67
N PHE A 145 2.15 1.09 16.90
CA PHE A 145 0.71 1.29 16.89
C PHE A 145 0.10 0.81 18.20
N ARG A 146 -0.66 1.68 18.87
CA ARG A 146 -1.28 1.38 20.16
C ARG A 146 -2.79 1.18 20.01
N TRP A 147 -3.29 0.09 20.57
CA TRP A 147 -4.71 -0.24 20.66
C TRP A 147 -5.07 -0.45 22.13
N ASN A 148 -6.10 0.24 22.63
CA ASN A 148 -6.51 0.18 24.04
C ASN A 148 -5.35 0.44 25.03
N GLY A 149 -4.50 1.42 24.72
CA GLY A 149 -3.41 1.89 25.58
C GLY A 149 -2.08 1.14 25.46
N LYS A 150 -2.07 -0.08 24.90
CA LYS A 150 -0.85 -0.90 24.71
C LYS A 150 -0.52 -1.08 23.22
N PRO A 151 0.73 -1.38 22.86
CA PRO A 151 1.06 -1.79 21.50
C PRO A 151 0.18 -2.96 21.04
N LEU A 152 -0.26 -2.95 19.79
CA LEU A 152 -1.07 -4.02 19.21
C LEU A 152 -0.17 -5.14 18.67
N MET A 153 -0.56 -6.38 18.92
CA MET A 153 -0.07 -7.53 18.16
C MET A 153 -1.23 -8.50 17.87
N ILE A 154 -1.37 -8.90 16.61
CA ILE A 154 -2.32 -9.94 16.22
C ILE A 154 -1.63 -11.29 16.46
N CYS A 155 -1.77 -11.80 17.68
CA CYS A 155 -1.23 -13.07 18.14
C CYS A 155 -2.25 -13.72 19.08
N ASN A 156 -2.40 -15.05 19.01
CA ASN A 156 -3.34 -15.77 19.88
C ASN A 156 -2.96 -15.58 21.38
N PRO A 157 -3.82 -14.93 22.19
CA PRO A 157 -3.54 -14.67 23.61
C PRO A 157 -3.29 -15.93 24.43
N GLU A 158 -3.96 -17.03 24.10
CA GLU A 158 -3.87 -18.30 24.83
C GLU A 158 -2.46 -18.91 24.73
N THR A 159 -1.82 -18.75 23.56
CA THR A 159 -0.49 -19.33 23.30
C THR A 159 0.66 -18.42 23.68
N ALA A 160 0.44 -17.11 23.77
CA ALA A 160 1.47 -16.11 24.05
C ALA A 160 2.18 -16.34 25.40
N SER A 161 3.40 -15.81 25.56
CA SER A 161 4.09 -15.79 26.86
C SER A 161 3.41 -14.79 27.82
N PRO A 162 3.59 -14.94 29.15
CA PRO A 162 3.12 -13.95 30.12
C PRO A 162 3.62 -12.52 29.84
N GLU A 163 4.87 -12.38 29.40
CA GLU A 163 5.51 -11.11 29.08
C GLU A 163 4.82 -10.44 27.89
N VAL A 164 4.62 -11.18 26.78
CA VAL A 164 3.90 -10.69 25.60
C VAL A 164 2.45 -10.33 25.96
N ARG A 165 1.74 -11.19 26.70
CA ARG A 165 0.37 -10.88 27.16
C ARG A 165 0.28 -9.62 28.01
N SER A 166 1.30 -9.36 28.84
CA SER A 166 1.33 -8.19 29.70
C SER A 166 1.61 -6.92 28.90
N PHE A 167 2.51 -6.99 27.92
CA PHE A 167 2.98 -5.84 27.17
C PHE A 167 2.01 -5.38 26.07
N PHE A 168 1.36 -6.32 25.36
CA PHE A 168 0.54 -6.03 24.19
C PHE A 168 -0.96 -6.06 24.48
N THR A 169 -1.72 -5.33 23.66
CA THR A 169 -3.12 -5.68 23.38
C THR A 169 -3.11 -6.75 22.31
N LEU A 170 -3.68 -7.92 22.61
CA LEU A 170 -3.67 -9.08 21.72
C LEU A 170 -5.04 -9.33 21.08
N ARG A 171 -5.00 -9.72 19.81
CA ARG A 171 -6.14 -10.26 19.06
C ARG A 171 -5.68 -11.51 18.31
N ARG A 172 -6.47 -12.57 18.32
CA ARG A 172 -6.15 -13.77 17.54
C ARG A 172 -6.37 -13.51 16.05
N ALA A 173 -5.48 -14.01 15.18
CA ALA A 173 -5.75 -14.06 13.76
C ALA A 173 -6.89 -15.04 13.45
N HIS A 174 -7.88 -14.61 12.65
CA HIS A 174 -8.94 -15.46 12.14
C HIS A 174 -8.85 -15.60 10.62
N TRP A 175 -8.67 -16.83 10.16
CA TRP A 175 -8.61 -17.20 8.75
C TRP A 175 -10.01 -17.52 8.20
N PRO A 176 -10.27 -17.33 6.90
CA PRO A 176 -11.60 -17.47 6.30
C PRO A 176 -12.10 -18.91 6.13
N PHE A 177 -11.73 -19.83 7.02
CA PHE A 177 -12.23 -21.21 7.00
C PHE A 177 -13.67 -21.32 7.50
N THR A 178 -14.08 -20.41 8.38
CA THR A 178 -15.45 -20.31 8.89
C THR A 178 -15.94 -18.87 8.78
N HIS A 179 -17.18 -18.72 8.33
CA HIS A 179 -17.83 -17.42 8.14
C HIS A 179 -18.68 -17.09 9.37
N VAL A 180 -18.05 -16.52 10.40
CA VAL A 180 -18.67 -16.22 11.70
C VAL A 180 -18.06 -14.96 12.30
N ASP A 181 -18.86 -14.19 13.04
CA ASP A 181 -18.30 -13.13 13.88
C ASP A 181 -17.48 -13.73 15.03
N THR A 182 -16.38 -13.09 15.42
CA THR A 182 -15.41 -13.71 16.33
C THR A 182 -15.06 -12.84 17.55
N PRO A 183 -15.16 -13.39 18.78
CA PRO A 183 -14.73 -12.68 19.99
C PRO A 183 -13.20 -12.63 20.07
N TYR A 184 -12.65 -11.45 20.29
CA TYR A 184 -11.22 -11.13 20.44
C TYR A 184 -10.32 -11.67 19.32
N ALA A 185 -10.86 -11.86 18.12
CA ALA A 185 -10.13 -12.28 16.95
C ALA A 185 -10.45 -11.36 15.76
N TRP A 186 -9.44 -11.07 14.96
CA TRP A 186 -9.52 -10.19 13.80
C TRP A 186 -9.39 -11.00 12.51
N HIS A 187 -10.24 -10.67 11.54
CA HIS A 187 -10.34 -11.37 10.26
C HIS A 187 -9.22 -10.92 9.33
N TRP A 188 -8.47 -11.87 8.79
CA TRP A 188 -7.44 -11.62 7.78
C TRP A 188 -8.01 -11.37 6.38
N GLU A 189 -9.06 -12.10 6.05
CA GLU A 189 -9.80 -12.01 4.79
C GLU A 189 -11.22 -12.54 5.05
N ALA A 190 -12.25 -12.04 4.35
CA ALA A 190 -13.57 -12.65 4.39
C ALA A 190 -14.47 -12.33 3.19
N ALA A 191 -15.33 -13.29 2.85
CA ALA A 191 -16.38 -13.19 1.84
C ALA A 191 -17.37 -12.04 2.13
N TYR A 192 -17.88 -11.36 1.10
CA TYR A 192 -19.03 -10.46 1.27
C TYR A 192 -20.32 -11.25 1.57
N PRO A 193 -21.20 -10.77 2.47
CA PRO A 193 -20.97 -9.68 3.42
C PRO A 193 -19.98 -10.11 4.50
N GLN A 194 -18.98 -9.29 4.85
CA GLN A 194 -17.95 -9.73 5.80
C GLN A 194 -18.51 -9.92 7.22
N PRO A 195 -18.12 -11.01 7.92
CA PRO A 195 -18.17 -11.06 9.38
C PRO A 195 -17.15 -10.07 9.97
N TYR A 196 -17.28 -9.80 11.27
CA TYR A 196 -16.42 -8.89 12.00
C TYR A 196 -15.85 -9.53 13.28
N GLY A 197 -14.74 -8.97 13.74
CA GLY A 197 -14.23 -9.21 15.08
C GLY A 197 -14.95 -8.31 16.09
N PHE A 198 -15.19 -8.80 17.29
CA PHE A 198 -15.77 -8.04 18.40
C PHE A 198 -15.07 -8.38 19.72
N THR A 199 -15.39 -7.70 20.81
CA THR A 199 -14.86 -8.02 22.15
C THR A 199 -15.92 -8.70 23.02
N ASP A 200 -16.51 -7.98 23.96
CA ASP A 200 -17.48 -8.48 24.93
C ASP A 200 -18.91 -8.50 24.37
N ASP A 201 -19.27 -7.49 23.57
CA ASP A 201 -20.59 -7.39 22.94
C ASP A 201 -20.54 -7.87 21.47
N PRO A 202 -21.19 -9.00 21.12
CA PRO A 202 -21.23 -9.51 19.75
C PRO A 202 -21.94 -8.59 18.75
N LYS A 203 -22.67 -7.57 19.22
CA LYS A 203 -23.37 -6.61 18.36
C LYS A 203 -22.55 -5.37 18.03
N VAL A 204 -21.35 -5.23 18.60
CA VAL A 204 -20.48 -4.07 18.41
C VAL A 204 -19.23 -4.52 17.65
N PRO A 205 -19.14 -4.26 16.34
CA PRO A 205 -17.93 -4.54 15.58
C PRO A 205 -16.72 -3.78 16.13
N GLU A 206 -15.62 -4.49 16.33
CA GLU A 206 -14.30 -3.90 16.61
C GLU A 206 -13.47 -3.80 15.33
N GLN A 207 -13.44 -4.87 14.53
CA GLN A 207 -12.64 -4.93 13.31
C GLN A 207 -13.39 -5.59 12.16
N ILE A 208 -13.27 -5.03 10.97
CA ILE A 208 -13.68 -5.66 9.71
C ILE A 208 -12.51 -5.72 8.73
N ASN A 209 -12.44 -6.79 7.92
CA ASN A 209 -11.52 -6.88 6.80
C ASN A 209 -12.14 -6.30 5.53
N VAL A 210 -11.32 -5.71 4.67
CA VAL A 210 -11.67 -5.33 3.30
C VAL A 210 -10.57 -5.83 2.38
N SER A 211 -10.92 -6.43 1.26
CA SER A 211 -9.95 -6.90 0.26
C SER A 211 -10.42 -6.62 -1.17
N VAL A 212 -9.48 -6.38 -2.08
CA VAL A 212 -9.76 -6.09 -3.50
C VAL A 212 -10.12 -7.37 -4.26
N ALA A 213 -9.54 -8.51 -3.91
CA ALA A 213 -9.82 -9.83 -4.46
C ALA A 213 -9.55 -10.87 -3.37
N GLN A 214 -10.21 -12.02 -3.41
CA GLN A 214 -10.12 -13.03 -2.35
C GLN A 214 -9.95 -14.42 -2.93
N ASN A 215 -9.12 -15.25 -2.29
CA ASN A 215 -9.02 -16.68 -2.61
C ASN A 215 -10.18 -17.46 -2.00
N LEU A 216 -11.39 -16.90 -2.14
CA LEU A 216 -12.66 -17.42 -1.65
C LEU A 216 -13.59 -17.65 -2.84
N ARG A 217 -14.23 -18.81 -2.85
CA ARG A 217 -15.09 -19.25 -3.95
C ARG A 217 -16.31 -18.36 -4.08
N ALA A 218 -16.65 -17.97 -5.30
CA ALA A 218 -17.80 -17.14 -5.62
C ALA A 218 -19.10 -17.70 -5.02
N SER A 219 -19.32 -19.01 -5.13
CA SER A 219 -20.58 -19.69 -4.79
C SER A 219 -20.87 -19.80 -3.29
N ASP A 220 -19.85 -20.05 -2.46
CA ASP A 220 -20.05 -20.36 -1.04
C ASP A 220 -19.05 -19.68 -0.09
N GLY A 221 -18.13 -18.88 -0.62
CA GLY A 221 -17.13 -18.16 0.17
C GLY A 221 -16.08 -19.04 0.83
N LYS A 222 -15.99 -20.34 0.51
CA LYS A 222 -14.93 -21.22 1.03
C LYS A 222 -13.63 -20.98 0.29
N VAL A 223 -12.52 -21.28 0.96
CA VAL A 223 -11.18 -21.19 0.38
C VAL A 223 -11.09 -21.97 -0.95
N THR A 224 -10.54 -21.32 -1.96
CA THR A 224 -10.22 -21.87 -3.28
C THR A 224 -8.85 -21.34 -3.72
N SER A 225 -8.36 -21.75 -4.88
CA SER A 225 -7.13 -21.18 -5.46
C SER A 225 -7.48 -19.95 -6.30
N MET A 226 -6.69 -18.89 -6.23
CA MET A 226 -6.81 -17.73 -7.15
C MET A 226 -6.75 -18.17 -8.63
N SER A 227 -5.94 -19.19 -8.94
CA SER A 227 -5.89 -19.77 -10.31
C SER A 227 -7.01 -20.78 -10.62
N GLY A 228 -7.95 -21.02 -9.69
CA GLY A 228 -8.98 -22.05 -9.79
C GLY A 228 -10.16 -21.69 -10.71
N GLY A 229 -10.27 -20.41 -11.11
CA GLY A 229 -11.32 -19.92 -12.01
C GLY A 229 -12.67 -19.64 -11.33
N ASP A 230 -12.79 -19.86 -10.03
CA ASP A 230 -13.99 -19.61 -9.23
C ASP A 230 -13.76 -18.76 -7.98
N ALA A 231 -12.57 -18.18 -7.84
CA ALA A 231 -12.24 -17.18 -6.83
C ALA A 231 -12.99 -15.85 -7.08
N ARG A 232 -13.04 -14.99 -6.07
CA ARG A 232 -13.57 -13.62 -6.20
C ARG A 232 -12.46 -12.69 -6.62
N GLY A 233 -12.45 -12.32 -7.89
CA GLY A 233 -11.50 -11.34 -8.43
C GLY A 233 -11.93 -9.91 -8.17
N ARG A 234 -11.12 -8.96 -8.65
CA ARG A 234 -11.33 -7.52 -8.48
C ARG A 234 -12.62 -7.01 -9.10
N SER A 235 -13.04 -7.64 -10.20
CA SER A 235 -14.29 -7.33 -10.92
C SER A 235 -15.53 -8.01 -10.34
N PHE A 236 -15.38 -8.89 -9.35
CA PHE A 236 -16.50 -9.62 -8.74
C PHE A 236 -17.45 -8.67 -8.02
N HIS A 237 -18.74 -8.77 -8.31
CA HIS A 237 -19.77 -8.04 -7.58
C HIS A 237 -21.16 -8.66 -7.79
N ASN A 238 -22.09 -8.38 -6.89
CA ASN A 238 -23.46 -8.88 -6.92
C ASN A 238 -23.55 -10.41 -7.11
N GLY A 239 -22.61 -11.15 -6.54
CA GLY A 239 -22.58 -12.62 -6.59
C GLY A 239 -21.96 -13.21 -7.86
N SER A 240 -21.40 -12.42 -8.78
CA SER A 240 -20.80 -12.92 -10.02
C SER A 240 -19.55 -12.13 -10.46
N LEU A 241 -18.72 -12.74 -11.29
CA LEU A 241 -17.55 -12.08 -11.88
C LEU A 241 -17.97 -11.30 -13.14
N ASP A 242 -17.67 -10.00 -13.19
CA ASP A 242 -17.87 -9.20 -14.39
C ASP A 242 -16.72 -9.43 -15.38
N LYS A 243 -17.07 -9.88 -16.59
CA LYS A 243 -16.11 -10.24 -17.63
C LYS A 243 -16.06 -9.21 -18.77
N SER A 244 -16.71 -8.08 -18.60
CA SER A 244 -16.66 -7.00 -19.60
C SER A 244 -15.24 -6.44 -19.72
N PRO A 245 -14.81 -5.99 -20.91
CA PRO A 245 -13.48 -5.40 -21.09
C PRO A 245 -13.28 -4.19 -20.17
N GLY A 246 -12.19 -4.17 -19.39
CA GLY A 246 -11.89 -3.11 -18.41
C GLY A 246 -12.58 -3.27 -17.05
N ALA A 247 -13.36 -4.34 -16.83
CA ALA A 247 -14.05 -4.54 -15.54
C ALA A 247 -13.11 -4.63 -14.33
N VAL A 248 -11.89 -5.13 -14.55
CA VAL A 248 -10.86 -5.25 -13.51
C VAL A 248 -10.53 -3.87 -12.90
N ASP A 249 -10.39 -2.84 -13.74
CA ASP A 249 -10.00 -1.47 -13.38
C ASP A 249 -11.02 -0.77 -12.45
N HIS A 250 -12.26 -1.27 -12.38
CA HIS A 250 -13.31 -0.68 -11.55
C HIS A 250 -13.27 -1.11 -10.08
N GLY A 251 -12.60 -2.21 -9.75
CA GLY A 251 -12.47 -2.69 -8.36
C GLY A 251 -13.82 -2.89 -7.65
N TYR A 252 -14.83 -3.45 -8.35
CA TYR A 252 -16.18 -3.59 -7.80
C TYR A 252 -16.21 -4.41 -6.51
N ASN A 253 -15.41 -5.49 -6.43
CA ASN A 253 -15.33 -6.31 -5.21
C ASN A 253 -14.82 -5.49 -4.02
N PHE A 254 -13.81 -4.65 -4.27
CA PHE A 254 -13.26 -3.77 -3.23
C PHE A 254 -14.33 -2.78 -2.74
N GLN A 255 -15.10 -2.21 -3.66
CA GLN A 255 -16.15 -1.26 -3.31
C GLN A 255 -17.29 -1.91 -2.51
N GLU A 256 -17.72 -3.13 -2.84
CA GLU A 256 -18.73 -3.86 -2.05
C GLU A 256 -18.25 -4.12 -0.62
N GLN A 257 -17.00 -4.55 -0.46
CA GLN A 257 -16.35 -4.77 0.83
C GLN A 257 -16.29 -3.47 1.66
N TRP A 258 -15.95 -2.35 1.01
CA TRP A 258 -15.94 -1.03 1.64
C TRP A 258 -17.33 -0.53 2.03
N SER A 259 -18.35 -0.75 1.19
CA SER A 259 -19.73 -0.37 1.50
C SER A 259 -20.23 -1.05 2.78
N ARG A 260 -19.86 -2.31 3.01
CA ARG A 260 -20.15 -3.00 4.28
C ARG A 260 -19.38 -2.40 5.46
N ALA A 261 -18.11 -2.09 5.29
CA ALA A 261 -17.31 -1.44 6.33
C ALA A 261 -17.93 -0.09 6.75
N MET A 262 -18.36 0.73 5.80
CA MET A 262 -19.05 2.00 6.06
C MET A 262 -20.42 1.80 6.73
N GLN A 263 -21.15 0.74 6.38
CA GLN A 263 -22.42 0.41 7.03
C GLN A 263 -22.25 0.01 8.51
N LEU A 264 -21.19 -0.74 8.81
CA LEU A 264 -20.91 -1.22 10.17
C LEU A 264 -20.19 -0.20 11.04
N ASP A 265 -19.45 0.74 10.44
CA ASP A 265 -18.68 1.78 11.11
C ASP A 265 -17.80 1.28 12.28
N PRO A 266 -16.96 0.23 12.07
CA PRO A 266 -16.12 -0.30 13.14
C PRO A 266 -15.00 0.69 13.49
N PRO A 267 -14.47 0.69 14.72
CA PRO A 267 -13.32 1.52 15.06
C PRO A 267 -12.03 1.09 14.33
N PHE A 268 -11.98 -0.13 13.76
CA PHE A 268 -10.87 -0.60 12.95
C PHE A 268 -11.33 -1.26 11.64
N VAL A 269 -10.72 -0.84 10.52
CA VAL A 269 -10.79 -1.54 9.23
C VAL A 269 -9.37 -1.96 8.85
N MET A 270 -9.21 -3.23 8.48
CA MET A 270 -7.96 -3.76 7.93
C MET A 270 -8.12 -4.05 6.44
N VAL A 271 -7.23 -3.48 5.62
CA VAL A 271 -7.16 -3.77 4.18
C VAL A 271 -6.13 -4.88 3.93
N THR A 272 -6.49 -5.89 3.15
CA THR A 272 -5.57 -6.97 2.74
C THR A 272 -5.43 -6.94 1.21
N GLY A 273 -4.29 -6.51 0.64
CA GLY A 273 -3.07 -5.97 1.28
C GLY A 273 -2.27 -5.05 0.34
N TRP A 274 -1.18 -4.44 0.83
CA TRP A 274 -0.45 -3.40 0.08
C TRP A 274 0.49 -3.94 -1.00
N ASN A 275 1.38 -4.89 -0.70
CA ASN A 275 2.51 -5.29 -1.55
C ASN A 275 2.75 -6.82 -1.66
N GLU A 276 1.68 -7.62 -1.79
CA GLU A 276 1.73 -9.08 -1.96
C GLU A 276 2.03 -9.49 -3.41
N TRP A 277 3.21 -9.17 -3.90
CA TRP A 277 3.54 -9.45 -5.32
C TRP A 277 3.82 -10.92 -5.62
N ILE A 278 4.19 -11.72 -4.62
CA ILE A 278 4.63 -13.09 -4.84
C ILE A 278 3.45 -14.05 -4.98
N ALA A 279 3.41 -14.73 -6.12
CA ALA A 279 2.52 -15.85 -6.43
C ALA A 279 3.21 -17.18 -6.15
N GLY A 280 2.90 -17.78 -5.00
CA GLY A 280 3.40 -19.10 -4.63
C GLY A 280 2.92 -20.20 -5.58
N ARG A 281 3.85 -20.84 -6.28
CA ARG A 281 3.56 -21.94 -7.22
C ARG A 281 3.47 -23.28 -6.49
N PHE A 282 2.31 -23.93 -6.54
CA PHE A 282 2.11 -25.29 -6.03
C PHE A 282 1.92 -26.26 -7.19
N SER A 283 2.63 -27.39 -7.17
CA SER A 283 2.49 -28.46 -8.16
C SER A 283 1.68 -29.61 -7.59
N ARG A 284 0.72 -30.11 -8.36
CA ARG A 284 -0.07 -31.31 -8.02
C ARG A 284 0.18 -32.38 -9.08
N PRO A 285 0.68 -33.57 -8.71
CA PRO A 285 0.90 -34.65 -9.66
C PRO A 285 -0.39 -34.96 -10.45
N GLY A 286 -0.32 -34.89 -11.79
CA GLY A 286 -1.46 -35.15 -12.67
C GLY A 286 -2.46 -34.00 -12.86
N GLU A 287 -2.37 -32.92 -12.06
CA GLU A 287 -3.30 -31.78 -12.11
C GLU A 287 -2.63 -30.46 -12.55
N GLY A 288 -1.30 -30.44 -12.69
CA GLY A 288 -0.55 -29.27 -13.14
C GLY A 288 -0.13 -28.34 -12.00
N VAL A 289 -0.32 -27.04 -12.20
CA VAL A 289 0.11 -25.97 -11.28
C VAL A 289 -1.10 -25.19 -10.79
N ALA A 290 -1.08 -24.85 -9.50
CA ALA A 290 -2.04 -23.95 -8.88
C ALA A 290 -1.33 -22.82 -8.14
N PHE A 291 -1.96 -21.65 -8.15
CA PHE A 291 -1.57 -20.49 -7.37
C PHE A 291 -2.70 -20.19 -6.38
N ILE A 292 -2.41 -20.38 -5.09
CA ILE A 292 -3.43 -20.31 -4.04
C ILE A 292 -3.77 -18.86 -3.72
N ASP A 293 -2.74 -18.04 -3.52
CA ASP A 293 -2.80 -16.74 -2.86
C ASP A 293 -2.85 -15.55 -3.83
N GLN A 294 -2.01 -15.57 -4.86
CA GLN A 294 -1.91 -14.55 -5.90
C GLN A 294 -1.74 -15.23 -7.24
N PHE A 295 -2.35 -14.72 -8.31
CA PHE A 295 -2.25 -15.36 -9.63
C PHE A 295 -2.01 -14.38 -10.77
N ASN A 296 -2.89 -13.39 -10.95
CA ASN A 296 -2.79 -12.40 -12.02
C ASN A 296 -3.52 -11.12 -11.59
N GLU A 297 -3.59 -10.13 -12.49
CA GLU A 297 -4.26 -8.86 -12.22
C GLU A 297 -5.68 -9.04 -11.65
N GLU A 298 -6.53 -9.89 -12.24
CA GLU A 298 -7.89 -10.12 -11.74
C GLU A 298 -7.93 -10.87 -10.39
N PHE A 299 -7.02 -11.81 -10.17
CA PHE A 299 -7.02 -12.75 -9.04
C PHE A 299 -5.76 -12.60 -8.20
N SER A 300 -5.59 -11.39 -7.67
CA SER A 300 -4.53 -11.03 -6.74
C SER A 300 -5.06 -9.95 -5.80
N ARG A 301 -4.72 -10.02 -4.50
CA ARG A 301 -5.25 -9.11 -3.47
C ARG A 301 -4.38 -7.88 -3.17
N ASP A 302 -3.29 -7.78 -3.92
CA ASP A 302 -2.32 -6.70 -3.85
C ASP A 302 -2.85 -5.38 -4.44
N ILE A 303 -2.68 -4.25 -3.76
CA ILE A 303 -3.16 -2.94 -4.26
C ILE A 303 -2.04 -1.94 -4.58
N GLU A 304 -0.77 -2.34 -4.47
CA GLU A 304 0.33 -1.51 -4.94
C GLU A 304 0.22 -1.26 -6.45
N MET A 305 0.82 -0.15 -6.89
CA MET A 305 0.78 0.26 -8.28
C MET A 305 1.51 -0.73 -9.19
N MET A 306 0.90 -1.03 -10.33
CA MET A 306 1.38 -2.01 -11.29
C MET A 306 1.89 -1.35 -12.57
N LYS A 307 2.97 -1.89 -13.13
CA LYS A 307 3.42 -1.52 -14.49
C LYS A 307 2.68 -2.36 -15.53
N GLY A 308 2.02 -1.69 -16.48
CA GLY A 308 1.38 -2.34 -17.62
C GLY A 308 0.06 -3.08 -17.32
N GLY A 309 -0.52 -2.85 -16.14
CA GLY A 309 -1.89 -3.25 -15.76
C GLY A 309 -2.62 -2.05 -15.15
N HIS A 310 -3.28 -2.27 -14.00
CA HIS A 310 -4.13 -1.33 -13.25
C HIS A 310 -3.51 -0.01 -12.76
N ALA A 311 -2.27 0.31 -13.17
CA ALA A 311 -1.54 1.52 -12.77
C ALA A 311 -1.69 1.84 -11.27
N ASP A 312 -2.45 2.86 -10.90
CA ASP A 312 -2.73 3.30 -9.53
C ASP A 312 -4.23 3.29 -9.15
N ASP A 313 -5.06 2.58 -9.92
CA ASP A 313 -6.52 2.54 -9.74
C ASP A 313 -6.92 2.19 -8.29
N TYR A 314 -6.36 1.11 -7.76
CA TYR A 314 -6.69 0.63 -6.41
C TYR A 314 -6.09 1.48 -5.30
N TYR A 315 -4.99 2.19 -5.56
CA TYR A 315 -4.46 3.19 -4.63
C TYR A 315 -5.44 4.37 -4.49
N TYR A 316 -5.94 4.90 -5.61
CA TYR A 316 -6.94 5.98 -5.57
C TYR A 316 -8.28 5.50 -4.99
N GLN A 317 -8.68 4.27 -5.27
CA GLN A 317 -9.86 3.67 -4.65
C GLN A 317 -9.70 3.54 -3.12
N LEU A 318 -8.51 3.14 -2.64
CA LEU A 318 -8.17 3.15 -1.21
C LEU A 318 -8.29 4.56 -0.63
N VAL A 319 -7.63 5.55 -1.23
CA VAL A 319 -7.66 6.96 -0.77
C VAL A 319 -9.09 7.47 -0.66
N ALA A 320 -9.92 7.24 -1.69
CA ALA A 320 -11.30 7.69 -1.71
C ALA A 320 -12.13 7.05 -0.60
N ASN A 321 -11.99 5.74 -0.38
CA ASN A 321 -12.76 5.04 0.63
C ASN A 321 -12.28 5.32 2.06
N VAL A 322 -10.97 5.46 2.29
CA VAL A 322 -10.44 5.90 3.59
C VAL A 322 -10.96 7.30 3.94
N ARG A 323 -10.98 8.24 2.99
CA ARG A 323 -11.52 9.59 3.24
C ARG A 323 -13.02 9.58 3.54
N ARG A 324 -13.81 8.72 2.88
CA ARG A 324 -15.25 8.56 3.19
C ARG A 324 -15.47 7.94 4.57
N PHE A 325 -14.64 6.97 4.95
CA PHE A 325 -14.75 6.25 6.20
C PHE A 325 -14.26 7.06 7.41
N LYS A 326 -13.00 7.50 7.36
CA LYS A 326 -12.32 8.25 8.43
C LYS A 326 -12.74 9.72 8.48
N GLY A 327 -13.29 10.24 7.38
CA GLY A 327 -13.45 11.67 7.14
C GLY A 327 -12.16 12.32 6.64
N MET A 328 -12.27 13.59 6.28
CA MET A 328 -11.14 14.42 5.86
C MET A 328 -11.25 15.83 6.46
N PRO A 329 -10.12 16.51 6.73
CA PRO A 329 -10.16 17.89 7.20
C PRO A 329 -10.86 18.82 6.20
N ALA A 330 -11.54 19.84 6.73
CA ALA A 330 -12.11 20.88 5.89
C ALA A 330 -11.02 21.60 5.07
N LEU A 331 -11.35 21.96 3.83
CA LEU A 331 -10.45 22.72 2.97
C LEU A 331 -10.07 24.05 3.64
N ARG A 332 -8.77 24.35 3.67
CA ARG A 332 -8.26 25.60 4.23
C ARG A 332 -8.62 26.76 3.30
N LYS A 333 -9.11 27.86 3.87
CA LYS A 333 -9.45 29.07 3.12
C LYS A 333 -8.19 29.74 2.60
N ALA A 334 -8.22 30.19 1.34
CA ALA A 334 -7.20 31.07 0.79
C ALA A 334 -7.15 32.40 1.57
N SER A 335 -5.96 32.97 1.69
CA SER A 335 -5.75 34.30 2.25
C SER A 335 -6.46 35.38 1.42
N GLY A 336 -6.63 36.56 2.01
CA GLY A 336 -7.20 37.72 1.32
C GLY A 336 -6.37 38.17 0.12
N ILE A 337 -6.91 39.15 -0.62
CA ILE A 337 -6.23 39.78 -1.75
C ILE A 337 -4.87 40.32 -1.30
N LYS A 338 -3.82 39.96 -2.05
CA LYS A 338 -2.45 40.40 -1.80
C LYS A 338 -1.66 40.45 -3.10
N THR A 339 -1.14 41.65 -3.41
CA THR A 339 -0.15 41.85 -4.46
C THR A 339 1.23 41.46 -3.97
N ILE A 340 1.97 40.71 -4.79
CA ILE A 340 3.34 40.29 -4.53
C ILE A 340 4.27 41.05 -5.48
N SER A 341 5.29 41.70 -4.94
CA SER A 341 6.37 42.28 -5.75
C SER A 341 7.37 41.18 -6.13
N MET A 342 7.51 40.88 -7.42
CA MET A 342 8.40 39.82 -7.92
C MET A 342 9.88 40.12 -7.66
N ASP A 343 10.27 41.40 -7.61
CA ASP A 343 11.63 41.84 -7.26
C ASP A 343 11.81 42.09 -5.75
N GLY A 344 10.76 41.83 -4.96
CA GLY A 344 10.75 42.06 -3.52
C GLY A 344 11.25 40.87 -2.70
N GLU A 345 11.47 41.10 -1.40
CA GLU A 345 11.89 40.03 -0.48
C GLU A 345 10.79 38.99 -0.23
N PHE A 346 11.17 37.74 0.04
CA PHE A 346 10.22 36.66 0.31
C PHE A 346 9.39 36.84 1.60
N ALA A 347 9.76 37.77 2.49
CA ALA A 347 9.02 38.05 3.72
C ALA A 347 7.53 38.40 3.48
N GLN A 348 7.20 38.91 2.29
CA GLN A 348 5.83 39.20 1.85
C GLN A 348 4.91 37.97 1.80
N TRP A 349 5.44 36.74 1.76
CA TRP A 349 4.67 35.50 1.71
C TRP A 349 4.29 34.93 3.09
N ARG A 350 4.73 35.56 4.18
CA ARG A 350 4.60 35.02 5.55
C ARG A 350 3.14 34.78 5.99
N ASP A 351 2.24 35.66 5.58
CA ASP A 351 0.80 35.69 5.88
C ASP A 351 -0.07 35.15 4.72
N VAL A 352 0.54 34.66 3.64
CA VAL A 352 -0.16 34.00 2.53
C VAL A 352 -0.43 32.56 2.90
N GLY A 353 -1.68 32.13 2.72
CA GLY A 353 -2.13 30.77 2.98
C GLY A 353 -3.23 30.31 2.01
N PRO A 354 -3.55 29.00 1.99
CA PRO A 354 -2.89 27.95 2.77
C PRO A 354 -1.47 27.64 2.27
N GLU A 355 -0.69 27.00 3.13
CA GLU A 355 0.56 26.36 2.72
C GLU A 355 0.25 24.95 2.23
N TYR A 356 0.73 24.64 1.03
CA TYR A 356 0.75 23.28 0.50
C TYR A 356 2.15 22.74 0.69
N ARG A 357 2.28 21.57 1.30
CA ARG A 357 3.57 20.96 1.64
C ARG A 357 3.70 19.65 0.92
N ASP A 358 4.93 19.33 0.55
CA ASP A 358 5.30 18.06 -0.03
C ASP A 358 6.23 17.32 0.93
N TYR A 359 6.38 16.01 0.73
CA TYR A 359 7.40 15.27 1.45
C TYR A 359 8.80 15.70 0.96
N THR A 360 9.76 15.72 1.88
CA THR A 360 11.15 16.03 1.52
C THR A 360 11.97 14.77 1.32
N GLY A 361 13.08 14.88 0.59
CA GLY A 361 13.96 13.74 0.28
C GLY A 361 13.42 12.84 -0.83
N GLU A 362 12.42 13.27 -1.59
CA GLU A 362 11.87 12.47 -2.70
C GLU A 362 12.80 12.42 -3.92
N THR A 363 13.70 13.41 -4.00
CA THR A 363 14.75 13.50 -5.03
C THR A 363 15.99 12.65 -4.74
N ILE A 364 16.03 11.95 -3.60
CA ILE A 364 17.14 11.04 -3.27
C ILE A 364 17.25 9.97 -4.38
N PRO A 365 18.46 9.74 -4.92
CA PRO A 365 18.64 8.78 -5.99
C PRO A 365 18.39 7.35 -5.52
N ARG A 366 17.94 6.50 -6.45
CA ARG A 366 17.93 5.04 -6.29
C ARG A 366 19.20 4.47 -6.88
N ASP A 367 19.81 3.54 -6.15
CA ASP A 367 20.95 2.73 -6.58
C ASP A 367 20.92 1.49 -5.68
N TYR A 368 20.16 0.48 -6.08
CA TYR A 368 19.84 -0.66 -5.23
C TYR A 368 19.53 -1.91 -6.04
N ASP A 369 19.86 -3.07 -5.48
CA ASP A 369 19.62 -4.35 -6.12
C ASP A 369 18.12 -4.72 -6.09
N GLY A 370 17.72 -5.49 -7.08
CA GLY A 370 16.42 -6.10 -7.22
C GLY A 370 16.51 -7.63 -7.17
N VAL A 371 15.34 -8.26 -7.25
CA VAL A 371 15.23 -9.71 -7.41
C VAL A 371 15.95 -10.18 -8.67
N ALA A 372 16.49 -11.40 -8.63
CA ALA A 372 17.16 -12.06 -9.77
C ALA A 372 18.29 -11.21 -10.42
N LYS A 373 19.15 -10.61 -9.59
CA LYS A 373 20.28 -9.75 -10.00
C LYS A 373 19.91 -8.49 -10.79
N LEU A 374 18.64 -8.11 -10.79
CA LEU A 374 18.29 -6.80 -11.30
C LEU A 374 18.97 -5.73 -10.45
N HIS A 375 19.20 -4.58 -11.04
CA HIS A 375 19.80 -3.44 -10.36
C HIS A 375 19.12 -2.17 -10.86
N TYR A 376 18.63 -1.34 -9.94
CA TYR A 376 17.83 -0.17 -10.25
C TYR A 376 18.59 1.11 -9.93
N THR A 377 18.76 1.94 -10.96
CA THR A 377 19.31 3.29 -10.82
C THR A 377 18.27 4.34 -11.19
N ASN A 378 18.07 5.33 -10.33
CA ASN A 378 17.28 6.51 -10.66
C ASN A 378 17.99 7.76 -10.08
N ARG A 379 18.39 8.68 -10.95
CA ARG A 379 19.05 9.94 -10.59
C ARG A 379 18.32 11.15 -11.18
N THR A 380 17.03 11.01 -11.50
CA THR A 380 16.26 12.04 -12.20
C THR A 380 15.67 13.12 -11.28
N GLY A 381 15.78 12.95 -9.96
CA GLY A 381 15.40 13.97 -8.98
C GLY A 381 16.19 15.26 -9.20
N ARG A 382 15.51 16.42 -9.18
CA ARG A 382 16.10 17.73 -9.50
C ARG A 382 15.93 18.73 -8.37
N ASN A 383 14.71 19.18 -8.14
CA ASN A 383 14.36 20.18 -7.14
C ASN A 383 13.43 19.54 -6.12
N ASP A 384 13.89 19.38 -4.89
CA ASP A 384 13.08 18.88 -3.78
C ASP A 384 12.22 20.04 -3.26
N LEU A 385 10.93 19.99 -3.60
CA LEU A 385 9.95 21.02 -3.27
C LEU A 385 9.46 20.76 -1.84
N ASP A 386 9.44 21.78 -1.00
CA ASP A 386 9.02 21.64 0.42
C ASP A 386 7.70 22.36 0.66
N LEU A 387 7.52 23.54 0.07
CA LEU A 387 6.37 24.38 0.37
C LEU A 387 5.95 25.22 -0.82
N MET A 388 4.65 25.24 -1.10
CA MET A 388 4.03 26.04 -2.14
C MET A 388 2.92 26.93 -1.55
N LYS A 389 2.80 28.14 -2.11
CA LYS A 389 1.75 29.11 -1.78
C LYS A 389 1.24 29.79 -3.04
N VAL A 390 -0.02 30.21 -2.98
CA VAL A 390 -0.68 30.98 -4.04
C VAL A 390 -1.24 32.26 -3.44
N ALA A 391 -0.94 33.40 -4.05
CA ALA A 391 -1.53 34.70 -3.75
C ALA A 391 -2.23 35.26 -4.99
N ARG A 392 -3.14 36.21 -4.81
CA ARG A 392 -3.85 36.85 -5.91
C ARG A 392 -4.16 38.30 -5.60
N ASP A 393 -4.21 39.11 -6.64
CA ASP A 393 -4.85 40.41 -6.61
C ASP A 393 -5.93 40.55 -7.70
N LYS A 394 -6.30 41.78 -8.05
CA LYS A 394 -7.35 42.04 -9.03
C LYS A 394 -6.93 41.67 -10.46
N ASP A 395 -5.62 41.65 -10.74
CA ASP A 395 -5.08 41.48 -12.10
C ASP A 395 -4.20 40.22 -12.23
N ASN A 396 -3.62 39.71 -11.13
CA ASN A 396 -2.59 38.69 -11.16
C ASN A 396 -2.80 37.55 -10.16
N ILE A 397 -2.24 36.38 -10.50
CA ILE A 397 -2.02 35.25 -9.60
C ILE A 397 -0.52 35.05 -9.44
N TYR A 398 -0.07 34.93 -8.20
CA TYR A 398 1.34 34.77 -7.85
C TYR A 398 1.56 33.39 -7.25
N PHE A 399 2.66 32.75 -7.65
CA PHE A 399 3.05 31.44 -7.16
C PHE A 399 4.39 31.52 -6.43
N TYR A 400 4.45 30.85 -5.29
CA TYR A 400 5.67 30.69 -4.51
C TYR A 400 5.98 29.22 -4.35
N VAL A 401 7.25 28.87 -4.52
CA VAL A 401 7.78 27.54 -4.28
C VAL A 401 9.07 27.68 -3.48
N ARG A 402 9.14 26.97 -2.36
CA ARG A 402 10.38 26.80 -1.58
C ARG A 402 10.98 25.45 -1.90
N THR A 403 12.26 25.45 -2.24
CA THR A 403 13.05 24.25 -2.45
C THR A 403 14.02 24.04 -1.29
N ARG A 404 14.38 22.79 -1.02
CA ARG A 404 15.35 22.40 0.02
C ARG A 404 16.78 22.87 -0.27
N ALA A 405 17.12 22.98 -1.54
CA ALA A 405 18.41 23.42 -2.05
C ALA A 405 18.19 24.45 -3.17
N PRO A 406 19.22 25.23 -3.57
CA PRO A 406 19.12 26.12 -4.72
C PRO A 406 18.55 25.39 -5.94
N ILE A 407 17.63 26.05 -6.63
CA ILE A 407 16.98 25.49 -7.82
C ILE A 407 18.02 25.19 -8.91
N THR A 408 17.90 24.02 -9.52
CA THR A 408 18.75 23.61 -10.65
C THR A 408 18.55 24.53 -11.86
N PRO A 409 19.55 24.76 -12.73
CA PRO A 409 19.32 25.49 -13.99
C PRO A 409 18.26 24.83 -14.86
N PRO A 410 17.59 25.59 -15.76
CA PRO A 410 16.65 25.01 -16.69
C PRO A 410 17.25 23.91 -17.55
N ALA A 411 16.59 22.74 -17.59
CA ALA A 411 17.05 21.58 -18.33
C ALA A 411 15.91 20.66 -18.79
N GLY A 412 15.99 20.19 -20.04
CA GLY A 412 14.97 19.34 -20.67
C GLY A 412 13.72 20.12 -21.10
N SER A 413 12.65 19.40 -21.44
CA SER A 413 11.41 20.02 -21.94
C SER A 413 10.44 20.49 -20.85
N ASN A 414 10.57 19.96 -19.62
CA ASN A 414 9.58 20.13 -18.54
C ASN A 414 10.29 20.52 -17.22
N TRP A 415 11.13 21.54 -17.24
CA TRP A 415 11.76 22.05 -16.02
C TRP A 415 10.79 22.99 -15.31
N MET A 416 10.35 22.65 -14.10
CA MET A 416 9.48 23.50 -13.27
C MET A 416 8.23 23.99 -14.00
N THR A 417 7.50 23.07 -14.62
CA THR A 417 6.23 23.32 -15.31
C THR A 417 5.08 23.36 -14.31
N LEU A 418 4.23 24.37 -14.39
CA LEU A 418 3.02 24.49 -13.57
C LEU A 418 1.78 24.34 -14.47
N LEU A 419 0.94 23.37 -14.15
CA LEU A 419 -0.36 23.15 -14.78
C LEU A 419 -1.45 23.79 -13.91
N ILE A 420 -2.38 24.51 -14.53
CA ILE A 420 -3.44 25.26 -13.83
C ILE A 420 -4.78 24.89 -14.45
N ASP A 421 -5.67 24.36 -13.61
CA ASP A 421 -7.11 24.22 -13.84
C ASP A 421 -7.77 25.49 -13.29
N ALA A 422 -8.18 26.40 -14.17
CA ALA A 422 -8.67 27.72 -13.80
C ALA A 422 -10.20 27.78 -13.73
N ASP A 423 -10.88 26.88 -14.45
CA ASP A 423 -12.34 26.77 -14.45
C ASP A 423 -12.88 25.69 -13.49
N HIS A 424 -11.99 24.93 -12.85
CA HIS A 424 -12.28 23.80 -11.97
C HIS A 424 -13.11 22.71 -12.64
N ASN A 425 -12.89 22.51 -13.94
CA ASN A 425 -13.62 21.55 -14.73
C ASN A 425 -12.67 20.53 -15.37
N SER A 426 -12.66 19.31 -14.84
CA SER A 426 -11.82 18.22 -15.35
C SER A 426 -12.15 17.78 -16.79
N THR A 427 -13.23 18.28 -17.39
CA THR A 427 -13.63 17.96 -18.77
C THR A 427 -13.15 18.95 -19.82
N THR A 428 -12.57 20.09 -19.41
CA THR A 428 -11.98 21.11 -20.29
C THR A 428 -10.45 21.02 -20.30
N GLY A 429 -9.82 21.73 -21.23
CA GLY A 429 -8.36 21.76 -21.33
C GLY A 429 -7.71 20.40 -21.68
N TRP A 430 -6.41 20.28 -21.41
CA TRP A 430 -5.66 19.04 -21.57
C TRP A 430 -5.61 18.30 -20.22
N HIS A 431 -6.31 17.17 -20.11
CA HIS A 431 -6.51 16.43 -18.85
C HIS A 431 -7.05 17.31 -17.68
N GLY A 432 -7.92 18.27 -17.98
CA GLY A 432 -8.49 19.19 -16.97
C GLY A 432 -7.68 20.48 -16.75
N TYR A 433 -6.53 20.66 -17.40
CA TYR A 433 -5.70 21.86 -17.23
C TYR A 433 -5.87 22.83 -18.39
N ASP A 434 -6.24 24.08 -18.07
CA ASP A 434 -6.44 25.18 -19.03
C ASP A 434 -5.12 25.84 -19.43
N PHE A 435 -4.22 26.00 -18.47
CA PHE A 435 -2.96 26.71 -18.65
C PHE A 435 -1.76 25.87 -18.24
N VAL A 436 -0.65 26.15 -18.91
CA VAL A 436 0.67 25.62 -18.58
C VAL A 436 1.68 26.75 -18.57
N LEU A 437 2.30 27.00 -17.42
CA LEU A 437 3.42 27.92 -17.30
C LEU A 437 4.72 27.15 -17.47
N ASN A 438 5.71 27.81 -18.08
CA ASN A 438 7.05 27.24 -18.28
C ASN A 438 7.08 25.95 -19.13
N ARG A 439 6.19 25.88 -20.15
CA ARG A 439 6.19 24.79 -21.16
C ARG A 439 7.38 24.89 -22.11
N HIS A 440 7.81 26.10 -22.40
CA HIS A 440 9.03 26.39 -23.14
C HIS A 440 9.87 27.27 -22.23
N VAL A 441 10.98 26.74 -21.74
CA VAL A 441 11.96 27.57 -21.04
C VAL A 441 12.55 28.52 -22.09
N LEU A 442 12.34 29.82 -21.90
CA LEU A 442 13.03 30.83 -22.71
C LEU A 442 14.52 30.70 -22.41
N SER A 443 15.27 30.20 -23.39
CA SER A 443 16.73 30.00 -23.34
C SER A 443 17.48 31.31 -23.26
#